data_AF-A0A7Y6B390-F1
#
_entry.id   AF-A0A7Y6B390-F1
#
_cell.length_a   1.000
_cell.length_b   1.000
_cell.length_c   1.000
_cell.angle_alpha   90.00
_cell.angle_beta   90.00
_cell.angle_gamma   90.00
#
_symmetry.space_group_name_H-M   'P 1'
#
loop_
_entity.id
_entity.type
_entity.pdbx_description
1 polymer ?
#
loop_
_entity_poly.entity_id
_entity_poly.type
_entity_poly.pdbx_seq_one_letter_code
_entity_poly.pdbx_strand_id
1 'polypeptide(L)'
;MAKAVLRRTAILRARLQLNRARHDVREWQMKRRERTRQLIELGGLVAKAGLIELTDDDRALIYGALIDVASRLRGEEGDRYRLIWTRRGRRAFADDAGAG
;
A
#
# COMPACT_ATOMS: atom_id res chain seq x y z
N MET A 1 36.97 -9.27 40.82
CA MET A 1 35.98 -8.28 40.34
C MET A 1 35.79 -8.27 38.82
N ALA A 2 36.86 -8.36 37.99
CA ALA A 2 36.77 -8.27 36.52
C ALA A 2 35.82 -9.28 35.83
N LYS A 3 35.80 -10.56 36.26
CA LYS A 3 34.89 -11.59 35.71
C LYS A 3 33.39 -11.25 35.88
N ALA A 4 33.02 -10.60 36.98
CA ALA A 4 31.63 -10.21 37.25
C ALA A 4 31.20 -9.03 36.34
N VAL A 5 32.11 -8.09 36.10
CA VAL A 5 31.89 -6.97 35.17
C VAL A 5 31.72 -7.48 33.74
N LEU A 6 32.58 -8.40 33.28
CA LEU A 6 32.48 -9.01 31.94
C LEU A 6 31.20 -9.82 31.72
N ARG A 7 30.74 -10.57 32.73
CA ARG A 7 29.45 -11.28 32.66
C ARG A 7 28.28 -10.29 32.60
N ARG A 8 28.33 -9.21 33.37
CA ARG A 8 27.28 -8.19 33.39
C ARG A 8 27.19 -7.45 32.05
N THR A 9 28.31 -7.09 31.43
CA THR A 9 28.33 -6.45 30.10
C THR A 9 27.84 -7.39 29.00
N ALA A 10 28.20 -8.67 29.05
CA ALA A 10 27.70 -9.68 28.11
C ALA A 10 26.17 -9.84 28.19
N ILE A 11 25.61 -9.90 29.39
CA ILE A 11 24.15 -9.99 29.61
C ILE A 11 23.45 -8.72 29.09
N LEU A 12 23.99 -7.54 29.37
CA LEU A 12 23.41 -6.27 28.88
C LEU A 12 23.44 -6.20 27.35
N ARG A 13 24.53 -6.63 26.71
CA ARG A 13 24.63 -6.68 25.25
C ARG A 13 23.64 -7.65 24.63
N ALA A 14 23.49 -8.85 25.20
CA ALA A 14 22.52 -9.83 24.74
C ALA A 14 21.08 -9.29 24.84
N ARG A 15 20.75 -8.59 25.94
CA ARG A 15 19.44 -7.93 26.10
C ARG A 15 19.19 -6.85 25.04
N LEU A 16 20.19 -6.02 24.75
CA LEU A 16 20.08 -4.99 23.70
C LEU A 16 19.90 -5.61 22.32
N GLN A 17 20.63 -6.68 22.00
CA GLN A 17 20.49 -7.40 20.73
C GLN A 17 19.09 -8.01 20.57
N LEU A 18 18.56 -8.64 21.63
CA LEU A 18 17.19 -9.18 21.62
C LEU A 18 16.15 -8.07 21.48
N ASN A 19 16.35 -6.93 22.14
CA ASN A 19 15.44 -5.79 22.03
C ASN A 19 15.43 -5.22 20.60
N ARG A 20 16.61 -5.02 19.99
CA ARG A 20 16.75 -4.64 18.57
C ARG A 20 16.07 -5.64 17.64
N ALA A 21 16.38 -6.93 17.77
CA ALA A 21 15.77 -7.96 16.94
C ALA A 21 14.23 -7.99 17.04
N ARG A 22 13.67 -7.77 18.25
CA ARG A 22 12.23 -7.64 18.43
C ARG A 22 11.66 -6.39 17.75
N HIS A 23 12.37 -5.26 17.83
CA HIS A 23 11.99 -4.04 17.12
C HIS A 23 12.02 -4.25 15.61
N ASP A 24 13.08 -4.83 15.06
CA ASP A 24 13.22 -5.11 13.63
C ASP A 24 12.09 -6.02 13.11
N VAL A 25 11.76 -7.07 13.87
CA VAL A 25 10.64 -7.97 13.52
C VAL A 25 9.30 -7.23 13.57
N ARG A 26 9.08 -6.38 14.57
CA ARG A 26 7.86 -5.55 14.67
C ARG A 26 7.76 -4.58 13.51
N GLU A 27 8.83 -3.86 13.17
CA GLU A 27 8.86 -2.95 12.03
C GLU A 27 8.56 -3.69 10.73
N TRP A 28 9.17 -4.86 10.51
CA TRP A 28 8.92 -5.69 9.35
C TRP A 28 7.47 -6.18 9.26
N GLN A 29 6.87 -6.57 10.39
CA GLN A 29 5.46 -6.94 10.46
C GLN A 29 4.54 -5.75 10.15
N MET A 30 4.82 -4.57 10.68
CA MET A 30 4.05 -3.35 10.42
C MET A 30 4.11 -2.97 8.93
N LYS A 31 5.30 -2.94 8.34
CA LYS A 31 5.49 -2.67 6.90
C LYS A 31 4.73 -3.65 6.02
N ARG A 32 4.67 -4.95 6.40
CA ARG A 32 3.88 -5.93 5.64
C ARG A 32 2.38 -5.67 5.75
N ARG A 33 1.87 -5.39 6.95
CA ARG A 33 0.45 -5.08 7.15
C ARG A 33 0.04 -3.86 6.35
N GLU A 34 0.87 -2.82 6.37
CA GLU A 34 0.65 -1.61 5.58
C GLU A 34 0.63 -1.91 4.08
N ARG A 35 1.62 -2.66 3.57
CA ARG A 35 1.65 -3.08 2.16
C ARG A 35 0.41 -3.89 1.77
N THR A 36 0.01 -4.87 2.59
CA THR A 36 -1.17 -5.69 2.32
C THR A 36 -2.43 -4.84 2.31
N ARG A 37 -2.59 -3.94 3.29
CA ARG A 37 -3.71 -3.00 3.34
C ARG A 37 -3.76 -2.15 2.08
N GLN A 38 -2.64 -1.54 1.69
CA GLN A 38 -2.56 -0.71 0.49
C GLN A 38 -2.95 -1.49 -0.78
N LEU A 39 -2.46 -2.72 -0.95
CA LEU A 39 -2.80 -3.55 -2.11
C LEU A 39 -4.28 -3.95 -2.12
N ILE A 40 -4.88 -4.22 -0.96
CA ILE A 40 -6.31 -4.51 -0.83
C ILE A 40 -7.13 -3.27 -1.18
N GLU A 41 -6.76 -2.10 -0.66
CA GLU A 41 -7.43 -0.83 -0.96
C GLU A 41 -7.40 -0.55 -2.47
N LEU A 42 -6.23 -0.70 -3.11
CA LEU A 42 -6.09 -0.53 -4.55
C LEU A 42 -6.90 -1.56 -5.35
N GLY A 43 -6.90 -2.83 -4.94
CA GLY A 43 -7.74 -3.86 -5.56
C GLY A 43 -9.24 -3.56 -5.41
N GLY A 44 -9.65 -3.02 -4.26
CA GLY A 44 -11.01 -2.57 -4.02
C GLY A 44 -11.45 -1.45 -4.95
N LEU A 45 -10.54 -0.56 -5.38
CA LEU A 45 -10.85 0.46 -6.38
C LEU A 45 -11.12 -0.13 -7.77
N VAL A 46 -10.40 -1.18 -8.15
CA VAL A 46 -10.64 -1.88 -9.42
C VAL A 46 -12.02 -2.53 -9.43
N ALA A 47 -12.38 -3.22 -8.35
CA ALA A 47 -13.71 -3.80 -8.16
C ALA A 47 -14.81 -2.73 -8.16
N LYS A 48 -14.65 -1.66 -7.37
CA LYS A 48 -15.62 -0.56 -7.26
C LYS A 48 -15.83 0.17 -8.59
N ALA A 49 -14.80 0.26 -9.44
CA ALA A 49 -14.93 0.80 -10.78
C ALA A 49 -15.68 -0.13 -11.77
N GLY A 50 -16.13 -1.30 -11.32
CA GLY A 50 -16.82 -2.31 -12.12
C GLY A 50 -15.90 -3.02 -13.12
N LEU A 51 -14.59 -2.85 -13.00
CA LEU A 51 -13.66 -3.36 -14.01
C LEU A 51 -13.58 -4.89 -13.97
N ILE A 52 -13.79 -5.54 -12.83
CA ILE A 52 -13.76 -7.00 -12.73
C ILE A 52 -14.93 -7.58 -13.53
N GLU A 53 -16.14 -7.07 -13.29
CA GLU A 53 -17.36 -7.55 -13.95
C GLU A 53 -17.35 -7.20 -15.45
N LEU A 54 -16.93 -5.99 -15.82
CA LEU A 54 -16.91 -5.53 -17.22
C LEU A 54 -15.87 -6.25 -18.08
N THR A 55 -14.85 -6.84 -17.47
CA THR A 55 -13.76 -7.53 -18.19
C THR A 55 -13.74 -9.03 -17.99
N ASP A 56 -14.72 -9.59 -17.27
CA ASP A 56 -14.76 -11.02 -16.88
C ASP A 56 -13.46 -11.48 -16.19
N ASP A 57 -12.93 -10.65 -15.28
CA ASP A 57 -11.63 -10.83 -14.60
C ASP A 57 -10.43 -11.04 -15.53
N ASP A 58 -10.50 -10.58 -16.79
CA ASP A 58 -9.34 -10.59 -17.70
C ASP A 58 -8.27 -9.59 -17.22
N ARG A 59 -7.28 -10.12 -16.51
CA ARG A 59 -6.17 -9.36 -15.95
C ARG A 59 -5.33 -8.66 -17.00
N ALA A 60 -5.19 -9.23 -18.21
CA ALA A 60 -4.43 -8.59 -19.27
C ALA A 60 -5.19 -7.38 -19.81
N LEU A 61 -6.51 -7.49 -19.95
CA LEU A 61 -7.38 -6.38 -20.35
C LEU A 61 -7.38 -5.25 -19.31
N ILE A 62 -7.57 -5.58 -18.02
CA ILE A 62 -7.51 -4.60 -16.91
C ILE A 62 -6.14 -3.91 -16.91
N TYR A 63 -5.06 -4.68 -17.02
CA TYR A 63 -3.71 -4.12 -17.01
C TYR A 63 -3.44 -3.21 -18.22
N GLY A 64 -3.90 -3.61 -19.42
CA GLY A 64 -3.82 -2.79 -20.63
C GLY A 64 -4.55 -1.44 -20.48
N ALA A 65 -5.76 -1.46 -19.91
CA ALA A 65 -6.51 -0.24 -19.62
C ALA A 65 -5.77 0.69 -18.63
N LEU A 66 -5.17 0.13 -17.58
CA LEU A 66 -4.38 0.91 -16.61
C LEU A 66 -3.08 1.47 -17.22
N ILE A 67 -2.47 0.76 -18.17
CA ILE A 67 -1.34 1.29 -18.94
C ILE A 67 -1.76 2.51 -19.77
N ASP A 68 -2.92 2.47 -20.43
CA ASP A 68 -3.44 3.62 -21.18
C ASP A 68 -3.66 4.83 -20.26
N VAL A 69 -4.30 4.62 -19.10
CA VAL A 69 -4.47 5.63 -18.05
C VAL A 69 -3.12 6.24 -17.64
N ALA A 70 -2.12 5.41 -17.37
CA ALA A 70 -0.79 5.87 -16.97
C ALA A 70 -0.09 6.66 -18.09
N SER A 71 -0.27 6.25 -19.34
CA SER A 71 0.28 6.95 -20.51
C SER A 71 -0.35 8.34 -20.68
N ARG A 72 -1.67 8.47 -20.52
CA ARG A 72 -2.35 9.78 -20.55
C ARG A 72 -1.87 10.72 -19.44
N LEU A 73 -1.57 10.20 -18.26
CA LEU A 73 -1.08 11.00 -17.12
C LEU A 73 0.38 11.46 -17.27
N ARG A 74 1.18 10.75 -18.08
CA ARG A 74 2.56 11.12 -18.41
C ARG A 74 2.65 12.05 -19.63
N GLY A 75 1.60 12.12 -20.45
CA GLY A 75 1.55 12.99 -21.62
C GLY A 75 1.37 14.48 -21.26
N GLU A 76 1.41 15.34 -22.28
CA GLU A 76 1.31 16.80 -22.15
C GLU A 76 0.01 17.25 -21.48
N GLU A 77 -1.09 16.54 -21.73
CA GLU A 77 -2.39 16.81 -21.09
C GLU A 77 -2.55 16.16 -19.70
N GLY A 78 -1.48 15.61 -19.11
CA GLY A 78 -1.53 14.84 -17.87
C GLY A 78 -2.19 15.58 -16.70
N ASP A 79 -1.94 16.89 -16.57
CA ASP A 79 -2.56 17.71 -15.53
C ASP A 79 -4.06 17.93 -15.74
N ARG A 80 -4.49 18.06 -16.99
CA ARG A 80 -5.91 18.14 -17.36
C ARG A 80 -6.61 16.84 -16.97
N TYR A 81 -6.03 15.68 -17.29
CA TYR A 81 -6.56 14.38 -16.91
C TYR A 81 -6.59 14.19 -15.39
N ARG A 82 -5.52 14.58 -14.66
CA ARG A 82 -5.49 14.56 -13.18
C ARG A 82 -6.66 15.34 -12.60
N LEU A 83 -6.91 16.55 -13.07
CA LEU A 83 -8.00 17.39 -12.57
C LEU A 83 -9.37 16.75 -12.82
N ILE A 84 -9.63 16.32 -14.06
CA ILE A 84 -10.93 15.74 -14.46
C ILE A 84 -11.20 14.45 -13.69
N TRP A 85 -10.24 13.54 -13.63
CA TRP A 85 -10.42 12.24 -12.99
C TRP A 85 -10.49 12.34 -11.47
N THR A 86 -9.74 13.25 -10.83
CA THR A 86 -9.87 13.50 -9.40
C THR A 86 -11.27 13.99 -9.04
N ARG A 87 -11.82 14.94 -9.81
CA ARG A 87 -13.20 15.43 -9.60
C ARG A 87 -14.23 14.33 -9.81
N ARG A 88 -14.07 13.51 -10.85
CA ARG A 88 -14.98 12.39 -11.13
C ARG A 88 -14.94 11.34 -10.02
N GLY A 89 -13.75 10.93 -9.58
CA GLY A 89 -13.58 9.97 -8.49
C GLY A 89 -14.21 10.47 -7.19
N ARG A 90 -13.98 11.74 -6.81
CA ARG A 90 -14.60 12.33 -5.61
C ARG A 90 -16.13 12.28 -5.63
N ARG A 91 -16.75 12.56 -6.79
CA ARG A 91 -18.21 12.44 -6.94
C ARG A 91 -18.68 11.00 -6.78
N ALA A 92 -18.05 10.06 -7.49
CA ALA A 92 -18.40 8.64 -7.37
C ALA A 92 -18.31 8.14 -5.91
N PHE A 93 -17.28 8.55 -5.16
CA PHE A 93 -17.19 8.23 -3.73
C PHE A 93 -18.31 8.85 -2.88
N ALA A 94 -18.73 10.06 -3.21
CA ALA A 94 -19.81 10.74 -2.48
C ALA A 94 -21.17 10.09 -2.77
N ASP A 95 -21.41 9.73 -4.03
CA ASP A 95 -22.65 9.07 -4.47
C ASP A 95 -22.79 7.68 -3.80
N ASP A 96 -21.72 6.89 -3.75
CA ASP A 96 -21.69 5.60 -3.04
C ASP A 96 -21.98 5.75 -1.54
N ALA A 97 -21.51 6.83 -0.91
CA ALA A 97 -21.71 7.06 0.53
C ALA A 97 -23.13 7.51 0.86
N GLY A 98 -23.84 8.14 -0.09
CA GLY A 98 -25.24 8.54 0.05
C GLY A 98 -26.24 7.45 -0.35
N ALA A 99 -25.79 6.39 -1.03
CA ALA A 99 -26.60 5.26 -1.45
C ALA A 99 -26.63 4.09 -0.44
N GLY A 100 -25.95 4.24 0.70
CA GLY A 100 -25.85 3.24 1.78
C GLY A 100 -26.80 3.49 2.95
#